data_AF-A0A7X0XCX5-F1
#
_entry.id   AF-A0A7X0XCX5-F1
#
_cell.length_a   1.000
_cell.length_b   1.000
_cell.length_c   1.000
_cell.angle_alpha   90.00
_cell.angle_beta   90.00
_cell.angle_gamma   90.00
#
_symmetry.space_group_name_H-M   'P 1'
#
loop_
_entity.id
_entity.type
_entity.pdbx_description
1 polymer ?
#
loop_
_entity_poly.entity_id
_entity_poly.type
_entity_poly.pdbx_seq_one_letter_code
_entity_poly.pdbx_strand_id
1 'polypeptide(L)'
;MATQVKVTQNLSGVYKKLSKANMKKCRHALANQVMSDSNQFVPALNYDLRNSAVVATDGSSIFYNAPYAKRQYKYKAKRYTTAGTGDHWDEKAESKYKKTWGQVIVRAGGFKS
;
A
#
# COMPACT_ATOMS: atom_id res chain seq x y z
N MET A 1 1.84 21.50 -10.83
CA MET A 1 0.65 20.72 -10.43
C MET A 1 1.10 19.34 -9.94
N ALA A 2 1.03 19.05 -8.63
CA ALA A 2 1.39 17.73 -8.09
C ALA A 2 0.22 16.76 -8.27
N THR A 3 0.41 15.68 -9.03
CA THR A 3 -0.64 14.66 -9.24
C THR A 3 -0.42 13.51 -8.28
N GLN A 4 -1.21 13.47 -7.20
CA GLN A 4 -1.18 12.39 -6.21
C GLN A 4 -1.81 11.11 -6.77
N VAL A 5 -1.22 9.96 -6.47
CA VAL A 5 -1.86 8.65 -6.70
C VAL A 5 -2.42 8.16 -5.40
N LYS A 6 -3.74 7.94 -5.39
CA LYS A 6 -4.42 7.24 -4.31
C LYS A 6 -4.45 5.75 -4.65
N VAL A 7 -3.69 4.96 -3.90
CA VAL A 7 -3.78 3.50 -3.96
C VAL A 7 -4.74 3.06 -2.85
N THR A 8 -5.84 2.42 -3.22
CA THR A 8 -6.89 1.96 -2.29
C THR A 8 -7.02 0.45 -2.39
N GLN A 9 -6.56 -0.27 -1.37
CA GLN A 9 -6.71 -1.73 -1.26
C GLN A 9 -8.12 -2.07 -0.78
N ASN A 10 -8.85 -2.93 -1.50
CA ASN A 10 -10.23 -3.29 -1.16
C ASN A 10 -10.26 -4.42 -0.12
N LEU A 11 -10.48 -4.06 1.14
CA LEU A 11 -10.43 -4.96 2.29
C LEU A 11 -11.78 -5.09 3.01
N SER A 12 -12.86 -4.73 2.30
CA SER A 12 -14.25 -4.66 2.78
C SER A 12 -14.73 -5.90 3.55
N GLY A 13 -14.31 -7.10 3.17
CA GLY A 13 -14.69 -8.36 3.82
C GLY A 13 -14.16 -8.51 5.26
N VAL A 14 -12.97 -7.99 5.56
CA VAL A 14 -12.35 -8.11 6.89
C VAL A 14 -12.95 -7.11 7.88
N TYR A 15 -13.47 -6.00 7.38
CA TYR A 15 -13.98 -4.88 8.17
C TYR A 15 -15.36 -5.11 8.82
N LYS A 16 -16.13 -6.11 8.37
CA LYS A 16 -17.50 -6.37 8.88
C LYS A 16 -17.57 -6.79 10.36
N LYS A 17 -16.47 -7.28 10.95
CA LYS A 17 -16.44 -7.83 12.33
C LYS A 17 -15.74 -6.94 13.36
N LEU A 18 -15.39 -5.71 13.00
CA LEU A 18 -14.52 -4.83 13.80
C LEU A 18 -15.29 -3.62 14.36
N SER A 19 -15.08 -3.28 15.64
CA SER A 19 -15.57 -2.03 16.21
C SER A 19 -14.87 -0.82 15.56
N LYS A 20 -15.53 0.34 15.47
CA LYS A 20 -14.99 1.55 14.79
C LYS A 20 -13.60 1.98 15.29
N ALA A 21 -13.30 1.78 16.58
CA ALA A 21 -11.99 2.09 17.17
C ALA A 21 -10.91 1.07 16.75
N ASN A 22 -11.20 -0.23 16.84
CA ASN A 22 -10.30 -1.28 16.39
C ASN A 22 -10.08 -1.21 14.87
N MET A 23 -11.09 -0.77 14.13
CA MET A 23 -11.02 -0.50 12.69
C MET A 23 -9.94 0.50 12.32
N LYS A 24 -9.84 1.64 13.01
CA LYS A 24 -8.79 2.64 12.71
C LYS A 24 -7.40 2.06 12.96
N LYS A 25 -7.20 1.35 14.07
CA LYS A 25 -5.93 0.69 14.41
C LYS A 25 -5.56 -0.40 13.40
N CYS A 26 -6.52 -1.26 13.04
CA CYS A 26 -6.32 -2.32 12.05
C CYS A 26 -5.98 -1.75 10.67
N ARG A 27 -6.71 -0.71 10.23
CA ARG A 27 -6.45 -0.02 8.97
C ARG A 27 -5.06 0.57 8.92
N HIS A 28 -4.64 1.26 9.98
CA HIS A 28 -3.28 1.82 10.07
C HIS A 28 -2.20 0.73 10.06
N ALA A 29 -2.35 -0.31 10.88
CA ALA A 29 -1.37 -1.40 10.93
C ALA A 29 -1.22 -2.09 9.56
N LEU A 30 -2.36 -2.34 8.91
CA LEU A 30 -2.38 -2.91 7.58
C LEU A 30 -1.80 -1.99 6.52
N ALA A 31 -2.20 -0.72 6.49
CA ALA A 31 -1.70 0.24 5.51
C ALA A 31 -0.19 0.45 5.64
N ASN A 32 0.34 0.47 6.86
CA ASN A 32 1.79 0.50 7.10
C ASN A 32 2.47 -0.77 6.58
N GLN A 33 1.89 -1.95 6.82
CA GLN A 33 2.43 -3.21 6.30
C GLN A 33 2.40 -3.24 4.77
N VAL A 34 1.28 -2.88 4.16
CA VAL A 34 1.12 -2.81 2.70
C VAL A 34 2.12 -1.82 2.12
N MET A 35 2.30 -0.65 2.73
CA MET A 35 3.28 0.35 2.28
C MET A 35 4.71 -0.22 2.31
N SER A 36 5.09 -0.86 3.40
CA SER A 36 6.40 -1.51 3.55
C SER A 36 6.62 -2.62 2.53
N ASP A 37 5.66 -3.53 2.39
CA ASP A 37 5.76 -4.69 1.49
C ASP A 37 5.73 -4.26 0.02
N SER A 38 4.94 -3.24 -0.31
CA SER A 38 4.84 -2.69 -1.67
C SER A 38 6.12 -1.97 -2.09
N ASN A 39 6.89 -1.44 -1.14
CA ASN A 39 8.05 -0.61 -1.40
C ASN A 39 9.08 -1.30 -2.32
N GLN A 40 9.24 -2.62 -2.20
CA GLN A 40 10.16 -3.40 -3.04
C GLN A 40 9.76 -3.41 -4.53
N PHE A 41 8.49 -3.20 -4.85
CA PHE A 41 7.95 -3.20 -6.22
C PHE A 41 7.82 -1.80 -6.83
N VAL A 42 7.90 -0.76 -6.00
CA VAL A 42 7.87 0.64 -6.45
C VAL A 42 9.18 0.95 -7.18
N PRO A 43 9.15 1.54 -8.39
CA PRO A 43 10.37 1.95 -9.09
C PRO A 43 11.28 2.86 -8.25
N ALA A 44 12.57 2.55 -8.18
CA ALA A 44 13.56 3.33 -7.43
C ALA A 44 14.71 3.79 -8.32
N LEU A 45 14.50 4.92 -9.01
CA LEU A 45 15.61 5.61 -9.68
C LEU A 45 16.45 6.39 -8.65
N ASN A 46 15.79 7.25 -7.86
CA ASN A 46 16.40 8.09 -6.84
C ASN A 46 15.71 7.96 -5.47
N TYR A 47 14.90 6.92 -5.30
CA TYR A 47 14.10 6.64 -4.08
C TYR A 47 13.04 7.70 -3.72
N ASP A 48 12.96 8.86 -4.38
CA ASP A 48 11.96 9.89 -4.07
C ASP A 48 10.52 9.37 -4.11
N LEU A 49 10.17 8.56 -5.12
CA LEU A 49 8.84 7.96 -5.20
C LEU A 49 8.51 7.12 -3.96
N ARG A 50 9.46 6.28 -3.53
CA ARG A 50 9.35 5.43 -2.35
C ARG A 50 9.24 6.26 -1.07
N ASN A 51 10.11 7.25 -0.94
CA ASN A 51 10.18 8.13 0.23
C ASN A 51 8.97 9.07 0.33
N SER A 52 8.30 9.35 -0.79
CA SER A 52 7.07 10.15 -0.83
C SER A 52 5.80 9.41 -0.40
N ALA A 53 5.89 8.12 -0.06
CA ALA A 53 4.75 7.31 0.35
C ALA A 53 4.26 7.70 1.75
N VAL A 54 2.97 7.97 1.88
CA VAL A 54 2.34 8.38 3.15
C VAL A 54 1.01 7.65 3.33
N VAL A 55 0.78 7.11 4.51
CA VAL A 55 -0.51 6.51 4.89
C VAL A 55 -1.51 7.60 5.29
N ALA A 56 -2.75 7.50 4.82
CA ALA A 56 -3.83 8.40 5.19
C ALA A 56 -4.11 8.38 6.71
N THR A 57 -4.56 9.49 7.29
CA THR A 57 -4.86 9.61 8.74
C THR A 57 -5.90 8.61 9.26
N ASP A 58 -6.73 8.05 8.40
CA ASP A 58 -7.71 7.02 8.72
C ASP A 58 -7.24 5.58 8.41
N GLY A 59 -6.05 5.44 7.81
CA GLY A 59 -5.46 4.18 7.36
C GLY A 59 -6.15 3.59 6.14
N SER A 60 -6.99 4.35 5.42
CA SER A 60 -7.77 3.82 4.29
C SER A 60 -6.98 3.69 3.00
N SER A 61 -5.90 4.46 2.85
CA SER A 61 -5.21 4.68 1.57
C SER A 61 -3.73 4.95 1.79
N ILE A 62 -2.93 4.65 0.77
CA ILE A 62 -1.52 5.05 0.70
C ILE A 62 -1.39 6.04 -0.46
N PHE A 63 -0.78 7.19 -0.17
CA PHE A 63 -0.53 8.26 -1.12
C PHE A 63 0.92 8.26 -1.54
N TYR A 64 1.18 8.35 -2.84
CA TYR A 64 2.51 8.59 -3.39
C TYR A 64 2.57 10.02 -3.93
N ASN A 65 3.32 10.89 -3.26
CA ASN A 65 3.29 12.34 -3.48
C ASN A 65 4.34 12.86 -4.50
N ALA A 66 4.91 11.99 -5.33
CA ALA A 66 5.79 12.41 -6.41
C ALA A 66 4.99 12.87 -7.65
N PRO A 67 5.40 13.95 -8.35
CA PRO A 67 4.66 14.47 -9.52
C PRO A 67 4.55 13.47 -10.67
N TYR A 68 5.46 12.48 -10.72
CA TYR A 68 5.48 11.42 -11.72
C TYR A 68 4.87 10.10 -11.20
N ALA A 69 4.37 10.04 -9.96
CA ALA A 69 3.79 8.83 -9.37
C ALA A 69 2.65 8.27 -10.24
N LYS A 70 1.74 9.15 -10.70
CA LYS A 70 0.59 8.75 -11.53
C LYS A 70 1.02 8.14 -12.85
N ARG A 71 2.07 8.69 -13.46
CA ARG A 71 2.60 8.17 -14.71
C ARG A 71 3.24 6.79 -14.50
N GLN A 72 4.06 6.64 -13.46
CA GLN A 72 4.71 5.36 -13.13
C GLN A 72 3.72 4.26 -12.73
N TYR A 73 2.64 4.63 -12.04
CA TYR A 73 1.61 3.69 -11.61
C TYR A 73 0.73 3.21 -12.78
N LYS A 74 0.28 4.14 -13.64
CA LYS A 74 -0.69 3.84 -14.69
C LYS A 74 -0.06 3.24 -15.94
N TYR A 75 1.17 3.66 -16.27
CA TYR A 75 1.80 3.29 -17.54
C TYR A 75 3.04 2.46 -17.29
N LYS A 76 3.01 1.22 -17.79
CA LYS A 76 4.17 0.34 -17.81
C LYS A 76 5.31 0.99 -18.60
N ALA A 77 6.45 1.19 -17.93
CA ALA A 77 7.66 1.63 -18.59
C ALA A 77 8.23 0.49 -19.45
N LYS A 78 8.85 0.82 -20.59
CA LYS A 78 9.54 -0.17 -21.43
C LYS A 78 10.69 -0.84 -20.67
N ARG A 79 11.36 -0.09 -19.78
CA ARG A 79 12.48 -0.56 -18.95
C ARG A 79 12.40 0.14 -17.60
N TYR A 80 12.47 -0.62 -16.52
CA TYR A 80 12.65 -0.11 -15.16
C TYR A 80 14.11 -0.26 -14.75
N THR A 81 14.67 0.75 -14.10
CA THR A 81 16.07 0.74 -13.63
C THR A 81 16.27 -0.29 -12.51
N THR A 82 15.23 -0.57 -11.73
CA THR A 82 15.25 -1.54 -10.63
C THR A 82 14.53 -2.82 -11.06
N ALA A 83 15.24 -3.96 -11.05
CA ALA A 83 14.64 -5.26 -11.35
C ALA A 83 13.49 -5.60 -10.38
N GLY A 84 12.46 -6.28 -10.87
CA GLY A 84 11.29 -6.66 -10.06
C GLY A 84 10.31 -5.52 -9.76
N THR A 85 10.60 -4.28 -10.15
CA THR A 85 9.68 -3.14 -10.00
C THR A 85 8.77 -2.96 -11.21
N GLY A 86 7.68 -2.21 -11.04
CA GLY A 86 6.94 -1.72 -12.19
C GLY A 86 5.66 -0.97 -11.83
N ASP A 87 4.77 -0.83 -12.81
CA ASP A 87 3.40 -0.33 -12.63
C ASP A 87 2.57 -1.28 -11.74
N HIS A 88 1.45 -0.76 -11.20
CA HIS A 88 0.53 -1.48 -10.32
C HIS A 88 1.26 -2.29 -9.23
N TRP A 89 2.22 -1.64 -8.57
CA TRP A 89 3.09 -2.27 -7.58
C TRP A 89 2.35 -2.81 -6.35
N ASP A 90 1.18 -2.25 -6.06
CA ASP A 90 0.25 -2.68 -5.02
C ASP A 90 -0.43 -4.01 -5.34
N GLU A 91 -0.80 -4.25 -6.60
CA GLU A 91 -1.35 -5.53 -7.05
C GLU A 91 -0.29 -6.64 -6.97
N LYS A 92 0.95 -6.32 -7.34
CA LYS A 92 2.10 -7.23 -7.18
C LYS A 92 2.33 -7.56 -5.70
N ALA A 93 2.25 -6.57 -4.83
CA ALA A 93 2.37 -6.76 -3.40
C ALA A 93 1.20 -7.60 -2.85
N GLU A 94 -0.03 -7.35 -3.28
CA GLU A 94 -1.21 -8.12 -2.87
C GLU A 94 -1.05 -9.58 -3.26
N SER A 95 -0.68 -9.88 -4.50
CA SER A 95 -0.48 -11.25 -4.98
C SER A 95 0.50 -12.04 -4.10
N LYS A 96 1.54 -11.39 -3.56
CA LYS A 96 2.56 -12.03 -2.73
C LYS A 96 2.22 -12.05 -1.23
N TYR A 97 1.57 -11.02 -0.71
CA TYR A 97 1.47 -10.77 0.74
C TYR A 97 0.05 -10.76 1.31
N LYS A 98 -0.99 -10.92 0.49
CA LYS A 98 -2.40 -10.88 0.94
C LYS A 98 -2.71 -11.77 2.15
N LYS A 99 -2.12 -12.97 2.21
CA LYS A 99 -2.27 -13.89 3.35
C LYS A 99 -1.68 -13.30 4.63
N THR A 100 -0.47 -12.73 4.55
CA THR A 100 0.24 -12.09 5.66
C THR A 100 -0.50 -10.85 6.15
N TRP A 101 -1.04 -10.05 5.23
CA TRP A 101 -1.84 -8.87 5.54
C TRP A 101 -3.10 -9.21 6.35
N GLY A 102 -3.78 -10.30 6.01
CA GLY A 102 -4.89 -10.82 6.83
C GLY A 102 -4.48 -11.09 8.28
N GLN A 103 -3.29 -11.66 8.49
CA GLN A 103 -2.77 -11.92 9.83
C GLN A 103 -2.40 -10.64 10.59
N VAL A 104 -1.91 -9.60 9.89
CA VAL A 104 -1.65 -8.28 10.52
C VAL A 104 -2.93 -7.69 11.08
N ILE A 105 -4.06 -7.81 10.37
CA ILE A 105 -5.35 -7.34 10.86
C ILE A 105 -5.80 -8.12 12.09
N VAL A 106 -5.66 -9.46 12.07
CA VAL A 106 -5.98 -10.33 13.22
C VAL A 106 -5.17 -9.89 14.46
N ARG A 107 -3.86 -9.72 14.31
CA ARG A 107 -2.97 -9.28 15.38
C ARG A 107 -3.29 -7.86 15.87
N ALA A 108 -3.49 -6.92 14.96
CA ALA A 108 -3.77 -5.52 15.30
C ALA A 108 -5.12 -5.32 15.98
N GLY A 109 -6.11 -6.14 15.60
CA GLY A 109 -7.46 -6.16 16.18
C GLY A 109 -7.55 -6.89 17.51
N GLY A 110 -6.47 -7.53 17.98
CA GLY A 110 -6.48 -8.31 19.21
C GLY A 110 -7.29 -9.60 19.12
N PHE A 111 -7.55 -10.09 17.90
CA PHE A 111 -8.18 -11.37 17.70
C PHE A 111 -7.15 -12.45 18.01
N LYS A 112 -7.42 -13.30 19.00
CA LYS A 112 -6.62 -14.51 19.20
C LYS A 112 -6.84 -15.42 17.99
N SER A 113 -5.73 -15.83 17.37
CA SER A 113 -5.70 -16.84 16.30
C SER A 113 -6.18 -18.20 16.81
#